data_AF-A0A1B8NZI6-F1
#
_entry.id   AF-A0A1B8NZI6-F1
#
_cell.length_a   1.000
_cell.length_b   1.000
_cell.length_c   1.000
_cell.angle_alpha   90.00
_cell.angle_beta   90.00
_cell.angle_gamma   90.00
#
_symmetry.space_group_name_H-M   'P 1'
#
loop_
_entity.id
_entity.type
_entity.pdbx_description
1 polymer ?
#
loop_
_entity_poly.entity_id
_entity_poly.type
_entity_poly.pdbx_seq_one_letter_code
_entity_poly.pdbx_strand_id
1 'polypeptide(L)'
;MADDSSSDEEKTEDATPRRLEKAREEGQVARSRELATFMLLLAGVLGLASLGGTLYDQIGGVMEQAFLFDRRQAMETSPMLAEALMLGRHTLISLLPLFLLLTVVALVAPALLGAG
;
A
#
# COMPACT_ATOMS: atom_id res chain seq x y z
N MET A 1 -30.76 49.24 -23.19
CA MET A 1 -29.46 48.76 -23.72
C MET A 1 -28.58 48.50 -22.52
N ALA A 2 -28.28 47.28 -22.04
CA ALA A 2 -27.72 46.09 -22.72
C ALA A 2 -26.47 46.51 -23.52
N ASP A 3 -25.24 46.08 -23.25
CA ASP A 3 -24.74 44.76 -22.83
C ASP A 3 -23.27 44.94 -22.43
N ASP A 4 -22.83 44.47 -21.26
CA ASP A 4 -21.38 44.45 -20.87
C ASP A 4 -21.02 43.05 -20.29
N SER A 5 -21.68 42.03 -20.84
CA SER A 5 -21.52 40.61 -20.50
C SER A 5 -20.99 39.80 -21.68
N SER A 6 -19.79 40.10 -22.19
CA SER A 6 -19.17 39.26 -23.23
C SER A 6 -17.65 39.42 -23.37
N SER A 7 -16.87 39.14 -22.32
CA SER A 7 -15.41 38.97 -22.48
C SER A 7 -14.81 37.86 -21.62
N ASP A 8 -15.61 36.83 -21.34
CA ASP A 8 -15.19 35.58 -20.67
C ASP A 8 -15.24 34.35 -21.60
N GLU A 9 -15.31 34.55 -22.92
CA GLU A 9 -15.36 33.47 -23.91
C GLU A 9 -14.12 33.45 -24.81
N GLU A 10 -13.42 32.31 -24.76
CA GLU A 10 -12.40 31.81 -25.70
C GLU A 10 -10.96 32.36 -25.59
N LYS A 11 -10.27 32.00 -24.49
CA LYS A 11 -8.80 31.81 -24.51
C LYS A 11 -8.47 30.38 -24.99
N THR A 12 -8.53 30.17 -26.31
CA THR A 12 -8.10 28.97 -27.05
C THR A 12 -6.64 29.07 -27.50
N GLU A 13 -5.76 29.68 -26.68
CA GLU A 13 -4.33 29.62 -26.97
C GLU A 13 -3.73 28.32 -26.42
N ASP A 14 -3.20 27.50 -27.33
CA ASP A 14 -2.36 26.36 -26.98
C ASP A 14 -1.27 26.79 -26.00
N ALA A 15 -1.01 25.95 -25.00
CA ALA A 15 0.00 26.23 -23.99
C ALA A 15 1.33 26.57 -24.68
N THR A 16 1.79 27.82 -24.53
CA THR A 16 3.06 28.28 -25.10
C THR A 16 4.17 27.31 -24.71
N PRO A 17 5.15 27.03 -25.59
CA PRO A 17 6.19 26.02 -25.36
C PRO A 17 6.93 26.22 -24.02
N ARG A 18 7.06 27.49 -23.59
CA ARG A 18 7.64 27.89 -22.31
C ARG A 18 6.81 27.49 -21.08
N ARG A 19 5.47 27.43 -21.19
CA ARG A 19 4.56 26.91 -20.15
C ARG A 19 4.58 25.38 -20.06
N LEU A 20 4.73 24.69 -21.20
CA LEU A 20 4.92 23.23 -21.24
C LEU A 20 6.28 22.83 -20.66
N GLU A 21 7.35 23.56 -20.99
CA GLU A 21 8.67 23.40 -20.36
C GLU A 21 8.59 23.62 -18.86
N LYS A 22 7.96 24.72 -18.41
CA LYS A 22 7.86 25.02 -16.98
C LYS A 22 6.97 24.03 -16.21
N ALA A 23 5.91 23.51 -16.83
CA ALA A 23 5.10 22.44 -16.25
C ALA A 23 5.86 21.09 -16.15
N ARG A 24 6.77 20.82 -17.10
CA ARG A 24 7.74 19.73 -17.02
C ARG A 24 8.80 19.97 -15.94
N GLU A 25 9.25 21.20 -15.77
CA GLU A 25 10.25 21.58 -14.76
C GLU A 25 9.69 21.57 -13.33
N GLU A 26 8.43 21.98 -13.12
CA GLU A 26 7.89 22.27 -11.78
C GLU A 26 6.76 21.33 -11.30
N GLY A 27 5.91 20.81 -12.19
CA GLY A 27 4.55 20.38 -11.78
C GLY A 27 4.21 18.89 -11.97
N GLN A 28 4.74 18.24 -12.99
CA GLN A 28 4.43 16.83 -13.28
C GLN A 28 5.09 15.87 -12.26
N VAL A 29 6.32 16.16 -11.84
CA VAL A 29 7.12 15.30 -10.94
C VAL A 29 6.66 15.39 -9.47
N ALA A 30 6.21 16.56 -9.01
CA ALA A 30 5.66 16.68 -7.67
C ALA A 30 4.33 15.91 -7.53
N ARG A 31 3.46 16.01 -8.54
CA ARG A 31 2.18 15.28 -8.59
C ARG A 31 2.35 13.77 -8.72
N SER A 32 3.38 13.30 -9.44
CA SER A 32 3.67 11.86 -9.56
C SER A 32 4.08 11.23 -8.22
N ARG A 33 4.78 11.96 -7.35
CA ARG A 33 5.18 11.48 -6.02
C ARG A 33 4.00 11.33 -5.06
N GLU A 34 3.05 12.28 -5.09
CA GLU A 34 1.81 12.18 -4.32
C GLU A 34 0.94 11.01 -4.82
N LEU A 35 0.86 10.81 -6.13
CA LEU A 35 0.15 9.68 -6.74
C LEU A 35 0.77 8.32 -6.40
N ALA A 36 2.10 8.20 -6.38
CA ALA A 36 2.77 6.97 -5.96
C ALA A 36 2.46 6.64 -4.50
N THR A 37 2.46 7.66 -3.63
CA THR A 37 2.10 7.52 -2.22
C THR A 37 0.63 7.09 -2.07
N PHE A 38 -0.28 7.70 -2.84
CA PHE A 38 -1.69 7.32 -2.88
C PHE A 38 -1.89 5.88 -3.34
N MET A 39 -1.22 5.45 -4.41
CA MET A 39 -1.29 4.08 -4.91
C MET A 39 -0.79 3.07 -3.87
N LEU A 40 0.29 3.40 -3.14
CA LEU A 40 0.80 2.56 -2.07
C LEU A 40 -0.21 2.41 -0.92
N LEU A 41 -0.83 3.52 -0.49
CA LEU A 41 -1.87 3.50 0.54
C LEU A 41 -3.09 2.69 0.09
N LEU A 42 -3.57 2.91 -1.14
CA LEU A 42 -4.70 2.18 -1.70
C LEU A 42 -4.41 0.68 -1.79
N ALA A 43 -3.23 0.31 -2.29
CA ALA A 43 -2.79 -1.08 -2.35
C ALA A 43 -2.68 -1.70 -0.96
N GLY A 44 -2.17 -0.96 0.02
CA GLY A 44 -2.12 -1.40 1.42
C GLY A 44 -3.51 -1.67 1.98
N VAL A 45 -4.47 -0.76 1.80
CA VAL A 45 -5.86 -0.94 2.25
C VAL A 45 -6.51 -2.14 1.59
N LEU A 46 -6.41 -2.28 0.26
CA LEU A 46 -6.99 -3.41 -0.46
C LEU A 46 -6.30 -4.74 -0.12
N GLY A 47 -4.97 -4.72 0.05
CA GLY A 47 -4.18 -5.87 0.49
C GLY A 47 -4.59 -6.32 1.88
N LEU A 48 -4.72 -5.39 2.83
CA LEU A 48 -5.21 -5.68 4.18
C LEU A 48 -6.67 -6.12 4.20
N ALA A 49 -7.55 -5.52 3.39
CA ALA A 49 -8.95 -5.92 3.33
C ALA A 49 -9.12 -7.35 2.78
N SER A 50 -8.31 -7.73 1.79
CA SER A 50 -8.34 -9.08 1.20
C SER A 50 -7.66 -10.14 2.06
N LEU A 51 -6.52 -9.82 2.69
CA LEU A 51 -5.74 -10.75 3.52
C LEU A 51 -6.13 -10.70 5.01
N GLY A 52 -6.93 -9.73 5.41
CA GLY A 52 -7.22 -9.42 6.82
C GLY A 52 -7.87 -10.56 7.57
N GLY A 53 -8.81 -11.29 6.95
CA GLY A 53 -9.41 -12.49 7.55
C GLY A 53 -8.37 -13.57 7.83
N THR A 54 -7.54 -13.91 6.85
CA THR A 54 -6.47 -14.92 6.99
C THR A 54 -5.42 -14.53 8.03
N LEU A 55 -5.09 -13.24 8.13
CA LEU A 55 -4.17 -12.73 9.15
C LEU A 55 -4.81 -12.77 10.53
N TYR A 56 -6.08 -12.39 10.64
CA TYR A 56 -6.84 -12.44 11.88
C TYR A 56 -6.92 -13.87 12.43
N ASP A 57 -7.28 -14.83 11.57
CA ASP A 57 -7.39 -16.24 11.95
C ASP A 57 -6.04 -16.82 12.41
N GLN A 58 -4.94 -16.45 11.75
CA GLN A 58 -3.62 -16.91 12.16
C GLN A 58 -3.16 -16.30 13.48
N ILE A 59 -3.35 -15.00 13.68
CA ILE A 59 -3.03 -14.35 14.95
C ILE A 59 -3.89 -14.95 16.07
N GLY A 60 -5.18 -15.18 15.81
CA GLY A 60 -6.09 -15.86 16.72
C GLY A 60 -5.61 -17.27 17.07
N GLY A 61 -5.21 -18.06 16.07
CA GLY A 61 -4.68 -19.41 16.27
C GLY A 61 -3.37 -19.43 17.06
N VAL A 62 -2.47 -18.46 16.84
CA VAL A 62 -1.24 -18.31 17.64
C VAL A 62 -1.57 -17.99 19.09
N MET A 63 -2.53 -17.10 19.34
CA MET A 63 -2.97 -16.76 20.70
C MET A 63 -3.62 -17.95 21.40
N GLU A 64 -4.56 -18.63 20.75
CA GLU A 64 -5.22 -19.83 21.29
C GLU A 64 -4.18 -20.90 21.66
N GLN A 65 -3.24 -21.16 20.75
CA GLN A 65 -2.17 -22.11 21.00
C GLN A 65 -1.26 -21.67 22.14
N ALA A 66 -0.89 -20.39 22.23
CA ALA A 66 -0.09 -19.88 23.34
C ALA A 66 -0.76 -20.14 24.71
N PHE A 67 -2.07 -19.93 24.83
CA PHE A 67 -2.82 -20.24 26.05
C PHE A 67 -2.96 -21.75 26.33
N LEU A 68 -3.15 -22.57 25.28
CA LEU A 68 -3.23 -24.02 25.42
C LEU A 68 -1.86 -24.65 25.76
N PHE A 69 -0.77 -24.09 25.26
CA PHE A 69 0.59 -24.54 25.54
C PHE A 69 0.99 -24.34 27.00
N ASP A 70 0.64 -23.20 27.60
CA ASP A 70 0.89 -22.93 29.03
C ASP A 70 0.23 -24.00 29.92
N ARG A 71 -0.99 -24.41 29.56
CA ARG A 71 -1.73 -25.48 30.26
C ARG A 71 -1.12 -26.88 30.07
N ARG A 72 -0.59 -27.20 28.87
CA ARG A 72 0.01 -28.53 28.58
C ARG A 72 1.42 -28.69 29.10
N GLN A 73 2.24 -27.62 29.09
CA GLN A 73 3.60 -27.66 29.64
C GLN A 73 3.62 -27.87 31.16
N ALA A 74 2.56 -27.43 31.85
CA ALA A 74 2.35 -27.79 33.24
C ALA A 74 2.20 -29.31 33.46
N MET A 75 1.93 -30.08 32.40
CA MET A 75 1.64 -31.52 32.44
C MET A 75 2.66 -32.39 31.67
N GLU A 76 3.36 -31.88 30.64
CA GLU A 76 4.33 -32.65 29.83
C GLU A 76 5.54 -31.82 29.33
N THR A 77 6.71 -32.46 29.25
CA THR A 77 7.98 -31.88 28.74
C THR A 77 8.07 -31.97 27.21
N SER A 78 7.18 -31.30 26.48
CA SER A 78 7.28 -31.18 25.01
C SER A 78 8.24 -30.05 24.62
N PRO A 79 8.99 -30.12 23.49
CA PRO A 79 9.96 -29.08 23.11
C PRO A 79 9.28 -27.80 22.58
N MET A 80 8.91 -26.92 23.51
CA MET A 80 8.23 -25.62 23.29
C MET A 80 8.83 -24.77 22.17
N LEU A 81 10.17 -24.76 22.08
CA LEU A 81 10.89 -23.93 21.11
C LEU A 81 10.56 -24.33 19.67
N ALA A 82 10.39 -25.63 19.40
CA ALA A 82 10.14 -26.12 18.05
C ALA A 82 8.74 -25.75 17.56
N GLU A 83 7.73 -25.81 18.42
CA GLU A 83 6.35 -25.42 18.11
C GLU A 83 6.23 -23.91 17.92
N ALA A 84 6.86 -23.12 18.80
CA ALA A 84 6.92 -21.67 18.65
C ALA A 84 7.60 -21.25 17.33
N LEU A 85 8.69 -21.92 16.95
CA LEU A 85 9.37 -21.67 15.66
C LEU A 85 8.49 -22.04 14.46
N MET A 86 7.74 -23.13 14.53
CA MET A 86 6.82 -23.53 13.47
C MET A 86 5.71 -22.50 13.27
N LEU A 87 5.06 -22.07 14.36
CA LEU A 87 4.00 -21.06 14.33
C LEU A 87 4.50 -19.70 13.86
N GLY A 88 5.67 -19.27 14.36
CA GLY A 88 6.31 -18.03 13.94
C GLY A 88 6.62 -18.04 12.45
N ARG A 89 7.18 -19.14 11.94
CA ARG A 89 7.45 -19.31 10.50
C ARG A 89 6.16 -19.26 9.67
N HIS A 90 5.10 -19.94 10.10
CA HIS A 90 3.84 -19.95 9.38
C HIS A 90 3.22 -18.54 9.28
N THR A 91 3.20 -17.82 10.41
CA THR A 91 2.72 -16.43 10.47
C THR A 91 3.54 -15.51 9.57
N LEU A 92 4.87 -15.67 9.55
CA LEU A 92 5.76 -14.85 8.73
C LEU A 92 5.54 -15.08 7.22
N ILE A 93 5.35 -16.32 6.81
CA ILE A 93 5.04 -16.67 5.40
C ILE A 93 3.69 -16.07 4.98
N SER A 94 2.73 -16.00 5.89
CA SER A 94 1.40 -15.45 5.60
C SER A 94 1.36 -13.94 5.43
N LEU A 95 2.34 -13.22 5.99
CA LEU A 95 2.54 -11.78 5.74
C LEU A 95 3.21 -11.49 4.40
N LEU A 96 3.90 -12.48 3.83
CA LEU A 96 4.73 -12.34 2.63
C LEU A 96 3.94 -11.82 1.41
N PRO A 97 2.70 -12.26 1.12
CA PRO A 97 1.90 -11.72 0.02
C PRO A 97 1.62 -10.22 0.15
N LEU A 98 1.36 -9.73 1.37
CA LEU A 98 1.11 -8.31 1.63
C LEU A 98 2.37 -7.48 1.38
N PHE A 99 3.51 -7.92 1.91
CA PHE A 99 4.80 -7.25 1.69
C PHE A 99 5.21 -7.26 0.23
N LEU A 100 4.99 -8.37 -0.48
CA LEU A 100 5.30 -8.48 -1.91
C LEU A 100 4.44 -7.51 -2.71
N LEU A 101 3.13 -7.45 -2.43
CA LEU A 101 2.21 -6.50 -3.06
C LEU A 101 2.66 -5.06 -2.85
N LEU A 102 2.97 -4.67 -1.60
CA LEU A 102 3.45 -3.32 -1.30
C LEU A 102 4.78 -3.01 -1.98
N THR A 103 5.70 -3.97 -2.02
CA THR A 103 7.01 -3.82 -2.67
C THR A 103 6.86 -3.61 -4.18
N VAL A 104 6.01 -4.41 -4.83
CA VAL A 104 5.71 -4.27 -6.25
C VAL A 104 5.13 -2.89 -6.55
N VAL A 105 4.17 -2.43 -5.75
CA VAL A 105 3.57 -1.10 -5.93
C VAL A 105 4.59 0.01 -5.68
N ALA A 106 5.42 -0.10 -4.65
CA ALA A 106 6.46 0.88 -4.35
C ALA A 106 7.51 1.01 -5.44
N LEU A 107 7.83 -0.09 -6.15
CA LEU A 107 8.78 -0.09 -7.28
C LEU A 107 8.13 0.39 -8.57
N VAL A 108 6.91 -0.06 -8.85
CA VAL A 108 6.24 0.15 -10.14
C VAL A 108 5.55 1.51 -10.20
N ALA A 109 4.90 1.98 -9.13
CA ALA A 109 4.14 3.22 -9.17
C ALA A 109 4.99 4.46 -9.53
N PRO A 110 6.20 4.68 -8.96
CA PRO A 110 7.07 5.77 -9.39
C PRO A 110 7.57 5.61 -10.83
N ALA A 111 7.84 4.37 -11.28
CA ALA A 111 8.32 4.11 -12.63
C ALA A 111 7.24 4.39 -13.69
N LEU A 112 5.98 4.06 -13.43
CA LEU A 112 4.85 4.36 -14.32
C LEU A 112 4.52 5.86 -14.36
N LEU A 113 4.73 6.58 -13.25
CA LEU A 113 4.37 8.00 -13.13
C LEU A 113 5.54 8.95 -13.43
N GLY A 114 6.78 8.46 -13.46
CA GLY A 114 8.00 9.23 -13.74
C GLY A 114 8.55 9.07 -15.16
N ALA A 115 8.00 8.18 -15.98
CA ALA A 115 8.48 7.90 -17.35
C ALA A 115 7.86 8.79 -18.46
N GLY A 116 7.50 10.05 -18.17
CA GLY A 116 6.87 10.98 -19.15
C GLY A 116 7.51 12.37 -19.22
#